data_AF-A0A0C2WDU3-F1
#
_entry.id   AF-A0A0C2WDU3-F1
#
_cell.length_a   1.000
_cell.length_b   1.000
_cell.length_c   1.000
_cell.angle_alpha   90.00
_cell.angle_beta   90.00
_cell.angle_gamma   90.00
#
_symmetry.space_group_name_H-M   'P 1'
#
loop_
_entity.id
_entity.type
_entity.pdbx_description
1 polymer ?
#
loop_
_entity_poly.entity_id
_entity_poly.type
_entity_poly.pdbx_seq_one_letter_code
_entity_poly.pdbx_strand_id
1 'polypeptide(L)'
;VKTVLLVGGFARSEYLFSLLNSHFTRGVSITRPDITHLYAVADGAVSYYLDHYVTDRVSKYSYGLRVSAIFDPTDPEHVRRGNTKYMQADGKYYIPGTFSTILKKVS
;
A
#
# COMPACT_ATOMS: atom_id res chain seq x y z
N VAL A 1 4.39 -13.78 13.45
CA VAL A 1 5.13 -12.61 13.98
C VAL A 1 5.87 -13.07 15.22
N LYS A 2 7.18 -12.81 15.35
CA LYS A 2 7.98 -13.19 16.54
C LYS A 2 8.32 -12.00 17.43
N THR A 3 8.43 -10.81 16.83
CA THR A 3 8.79 -9.56 17.53
C THR A 3 7.95 -8.42 16.98
N VAL A 4 7.55 -7.50 17.87
CA VAL A 4 6.91 -6.23 17.55
C VAL A 4 7.81 -5.12 18.07
N LEU A 5 8.26 -4.24 17.18
CA LEU A 5 9.07 -3.07 17.52
C LEU A 5 8.16 -1.85 17.57
N LEU A 6 8.05 -1.21 18.73
CA LEU A 6 7.31 0.04 18.88
C LEU A 6 8.25 1.20 18.58
N VAL A 7 7.94 2.01 17.56
CA VAL A 7 8.75 3.16 17.14
C VAL A 7 7.91 4.45 17.12
N GLY A 8 8.57 5.60 17.17
CA GLY A 8 7.94 6.92 17.17
C GLY A 8 7.46 7.39 18.56
N GLY A 9 7.03 8.65 18.65
CA GLY A 9 6.77 9.31 19.94
C GLY A 9 5.70 8.61 20.81
N PHE A 10 4.69 7.99 20.20
CA PHE A 10 3.63 7.30 20.92
C PHE A 10 4.05 5.94 21.51
N ALA A 11 5.20 5.39 21.08
CA ALA A 11 5.75 4.14 21.62
C ALA A 11 6.12 4.21 23.11
N ARG A 12 6.23 5.43 23.67
CA ARG A 12 6.48 5.69 25.10
C ARG A 12 5.23 5.57 25.97
N SER A 13 4.06 5.37 25.37
CA SER A 13 2.81 5.22 26.12
C SER A 13 2.78 3.88 26.86
N GLU A 14 2.73 3.93 28.20
CA GLU A 14 2.55 2.73 29.04
C GLU A 14 1.19 2.07 28.80
N TYR A 15 0.16 2.86 28.49
CA TYR A 15 -1.15 2.34 28.11
C TYR A 15 -1.07 1.52 26.81
N LEU A 16 -0.36 2.01 25.78
CA LEU A 16 -0.16 1.28 24.53
C LEU A 16 0.63 -0.01 24.77
N PHE A 17 1.71 0.07 25.55
CA PHE A 17 2.55 -1.09 25.82
C PHE A 17 1.80 -2.19 26.60
N SER A 18 1.05 -1.81 27.63
CA SER A 18 0.24 -2.76 28.41
C SER A 18 -0.86 -3.40 27.56
N LEU A 19 -1.55 -2.64 26.70
CA LEU A 19 -2.58 -3.15 25.81
C LEU A 19 -2.02 -4.11 24.74
N LEU A 20 -0.84 -3.83 24.21
CA LEU A 20 -0.19 -4.72 23.25
C LEU A 20 0.31 -6.00 23.92
N ASN A 21 0.89 -5.92 25.12
CA ASN A 21 1.31 -7.11 25.87
C ASN A 21 0.13 -7.99 26.26
N SER A 22 -1.02 -7.41 26.60
CA SER A 22 -2.23 -8.17 26.90
C SER A 22 -2.85 -8.79 25.64
N HIS A 23 -2.74 -8.13 24.49
CA HIS A 23 -3.23 -8.67 23.21
C HIS A 23 -2.34 -9.81 22.68
N PHE A 24 -1.02 -9.63 22.75
CA PHE A 24 -0.04 -10.60 22.24
C PHE A 24 0.49 -11.49 23.35
N THR A 25 -0.34 -12.45 23.78
CA THR A 25 -0.09 -13.26 24.98
C THR A 25 0.93 -14.39 24.82
N ARG A 26 1.27 -14.81 23.59
CA ARG A 26 2.20 -15.95 23.35
C ARG A 26 3.03 -15.78 22.09
N GLY A 27 4.33 -16.05 22.20
CA GLY A 27 5.26 -16.17 21.07
C GLY A 27 5.62 -14.86 20.36
N VAL A 28 5.22 -13.71 20.91
CA VAL A 28 5.53 -12.39 20.37
C VAL A 28 6.22 -11.56 21.45
N SER A 29 7.45 -11.13 21.20
CA SER A 29 8.15 -10.18 22.07
C SER A 29 7.84 -8.76 21.63
N ILE A 30 7.32 -7.92 22.54
CA ILE A 30 7.13 -6.49 22.27
C ILE A 30 8.33 -5.75 22.83
N THR A 31 9.10 -5.08 21.95
CA THR A 31 10.33 -4.38 22.33
C THR A 31 10.16 -2.87 22.18
N ARG A 32 10.66 -2.15 23.20
CA ARG A 32 10.83 -0.71 23.22
C ARG A 32 12.33 -0.37 23.30
N PRO A 33 13.12 -0.39 22.20
CA PRO A 33 14.53 0.05 22.20
C PRO A 33 14.78 1.48 22.72
N ASP A 34 15.26 1.64 23.95
CA ASP A 34 15.37 2.95 24.63
C ASP A 34 16.19 4.02 23.85
N ILE A 35 15.81 5.30 24.05
CA ILE A 35 16.37 6.58 23.57
C ILE A 35 16.44 6.78 22.04
N THR A 36 16.62 5.72 21.24
CA THR A 36 16.78 5.75 19.77
C THR A 36 15.46 5.73 18.98
N HIS A 37 14.34 5.53 19.67
CA HIS A 37 12.99 5.50 19.08
C HIS A 37 12.54 6.74 18.33
N LEU A 38 13.02 7.91 18.74
CA LEU A 38 12.59 9.19 18.17
C LEU A 38 13.09 9.34 16.73
N TYR A 39 14.19 8.67 16.40
CA TYR A 39 14.87 8.80 15.12
C TYR A 39 14.96 7.49 14.35
N ALA A 40 14.33 6.40 14.81
CA ALA A 40 14.36 5.10 14.12
C ALA A 40 14.00 5.18 12.63
N VAL A 41 13.10 6.09 12.24
CA VAL A 41 12.76 6.36 10.84
C VAL A 41 13.91 7.03 10.09
N ALA A 42 14.58 8.01 10.71
CA ALA A 42 15.72 8.71 10.12
C ALA A 42 16.93 7.78 10.02
N ASP A 43 17.25 7.03 11.08
CA ASP A 43 18.33 6.05 11.11
C ASP A 43 18.12 4.97 10.05
N GLY A 44 16.88 4.48 9.91
CA GLY A 44 16.51 3.53 8.86
C GLY A 44 16.68 4.10 7.44
N ALA A 45 16.40 5.40 7.24
CA ALA A 45 16.62 6.06 5.96
C ALA A 45 18.11 6.20 5.62
N VAL A 46 18.94 6.57 6.60
CA VAL A 46 20.41 6.64 6.43
C VAL A 46 21.00 5.26 6.16
N SER A 47 20.62 4.24 6.93
CA SER A 47 21.06 2.86 6.70
C SER A 47 20.65 2.35 5.32
N TYR A 48 19.42 2.64 4.86
CA TYR A 48 19.01 2.29 3.50
C TYR A 48 19.85 3.01 2.44
N TYR A 49 20.16 4.29 2.63
CA TYR A 49 21.00 5.03 1.68
C TYR A 49 22.41 4.45 1.57
N LEU A 50 22.97 3.95 2.67
CA LEU A 50 24.30 3.35 2.68
C LEU A 50 24.29 1.93 2.09
N ASP A 51 23.40 1.08 2.58
CA ASP A 51 23.47 -0.37 2.34
C ASP A 51 22.47 -0.88 1.30
N HIS A 52 21.53 -0.04 0.85
CA HIS A 52 20.47 -0.36 -0.11
C HIS A 52 19.71 -1.66 0.19
N TYR A 53 19.55 -2.01 1.48
CA TYR A 53 19.06 -3.32 1.91
C TYR A 53 17.59 -3.62 1.57
N VAL A 54 16.81 -2.65 1.09
CA VAL A 54 15.40 -2.85 0.72
C VAL A 54 15.35 -3.40 -0.70
N THR A 55 14.99 -4.67 -0.83
CA THR A 55 14.91 -5.37 -2.13
C THR A 55 13.65 -5.00 -2.91
N ASP A 56 12.54 -4.74 -2.22
CA ASP A 56 11.23 -4.53 -2.83
C ASP A 56 10.44 -3.45 -2.11
N ARG A 57 9.72 -2.63 -2.90
CA ARG A 57 8.81 -1.60 -2.39
C ARG A 57 7.39 -1.96 -2.79
N VAL A 58 6.52 -2.12 -1.80
CA VAL A 58 5.11 -2.40 -2.03
C VAL A 58 4.29 -1.12 -1.98
N SER A 59 3.39 -0.95 -2.95
CA SER A 59 2.45 0.17 -2.92
C SER A 59 1.27 -0.17 -2.02
N LYS A 60 0.83 0.80 -1.21
CA LYS A 60 -0.33 0.64 -0.31
C LYS A 60 -1.66 0.60 -1.08
N TYR A 61 -1.72 1.32 -2.20
CA TYR A 61 -2.86 1.44 -3.10
C TYR A 61 -2.41 1.27 -4.54
N SER A 62 -3.35 0.93 -5.41
CA SER A 62 -3.09 1.01 -6.85
C SER A 62 -3.15 2.48 -7.28
N TYR A 63 -2.12 2.94 -7.97
CA TYR A 63 -2.04 4.27 -8.56
C TYR A 63 -2.14 4.17 -10.07
N GLY A 64 -2.81 5.13 -10.67
CA GLY A 64 -3.18 5.07 -12.08
C GLY A 64 -4.06 6.23 -12.49
N LEU A 65 -4.56 6.16 -13.72
CA LEU A 65 -5.34 7.21 -14.34
C LEU A 65 -6.76 6.72 -14.60
N ARG A 66 -7.74 7.61 -14.41
CA ARG A 66 -9.07 7.40 -14.95
C ARG A 66 -8.99 7.61 -16.46
N VAL A 67 -9.39 6.60 -17.22
CA VAL A 67 -9.33 6.61 -18.68
C VAL A 67 -10.65 6.14 -19.28
N SER A 68 -10.73 6.20 -20.59
CA SER A 68 -11.70 5.45 -21.36
C SER A 68 -10.97 4.29 -22.03
N ALA A 69 -11.47 3.07 -21.88
CA ALA A 69 -10.85 1.88 -22.47
C ALA A 69 -11.55 1.52 -23.79
N ILE A 70 -10.81 0.93 -24.74
CA ILE A 70 -11.41 0.39 -25.97
C ILE A 70 -12.44 -0.67 -25.58
N PHE A 71 -13.62 -0.58 -26.19
CA PHE A 71 -14.69 -1.55 -25.97
C PHE A 71 -14.25 -2.93 -26.44
N ASP A 72 -14.40 -3.92 -25.57
CA ASP A 72 -14.10 -5.33 -25.83
C ASP A 72 -15.40 -6.12 -25.68
N PRO A 73 -15.95 -6.70 -26.76
CA PRO A 73 -17.19 -7.47 -26.68
C PRO A 73 -17.05 -8.81 -25.93
N THR A 74 -15.81 -9.25 -25.64
CA THR A 74 -15.55 -10.48 -24.89
C THR A 74 -15.46 -10.25 -23.38
N ASP A 75 -15.32 -8.99 -22.95
CA ASP A 75 -15.34 -8.60 -21.53
C ASP A 75 -16.78 -8.36 -21.05
N PRO A 76 -17.31 -9.18 -20.11
CA PRO A 76 -18.66 -9.01 -19.58
C PRO A 76 -18.91 -7.63 -18.94
N GLU A 77 -17.89 -7.00 -18.36
CA GLU A 77 -17.97 -5.67 -17.76
C GLU A 77 -18.23 -4.60 -18.82
N HIS A 78 -17.47 -4.68 -19.92
CA HIS A 78 -17.65 -3.81 -21.07
C HIS A 78 -19.03 -4.01 -21.71
N VAL A 79 -19.45 -5.27 -21.92
CA VAL A 79 -20.77 -5.60 -22.49
C VAL A 79 -21.90 -5.03 -21.63
N ARG A 80 -21.84 -5.20 -20.30
CA ARG A 80 -22.83 -4.65 -19.36
C ARG A 80 -22.97 -3.13 -19.47
N ARG A 81 -21.89 -2.43 -19.84
CA ARG A 81 -21.82 -0.98 -19.99
C ARG A 81 -21.87 -0.53 -21.43
N GLY A 82 -22.23 -1.43 -22.36
CA GLY A 82 -22.23 -1.16 -23.79
C GLY A 82 -23.10 0.03 -24.19
N ASN A 83 -24.09 0.40 -23.38
CA ASN A 83 -24.91 1.61 -23.59
C ASN A 83 -24.17 2.93 -23.30
N THR A 84 -23.06 2.90 -22.58
CA THR A 84 -22.20 4.07 -22.30
C THR A 84 -21.08 4.27 -23.31
N LYS A 85 -20.97 3.37 -24.30
CA LYS A 85 -19.90 3.44 -25.29
C LYS A 85 -20.06 4.65 -26.20
N TYR A 86 -18.94 5.25 -26.59
CA TYR A 86 -18.89 6.35 -27.53
C TYR A 86 -17.72 6.18 -28.50
N MET A 87 -17.85 6.74 -29.70
CA MET A 87 -16.80 6.67 -30.71
C MET A 87 -15.82 7.84 -30.52
N GLN A 88 -14.52 7.59 -30.56
CA GLN A 88 -13.50 8.64 -30.58
C GLN A 88 -13.04 8.95 -32.01
N ALA A 89 -12.19 9.98 -32.15
CA ALA A 89 -11.68 10.46 -33.44
C ALA A 89 -10.87 9.40 -34.22
N ASP A 90 -10.42 8.33 -33.55
CA ASP A 90 -9.75 7.18 -34.16
C ASP A 90 -10.73 6.15 -34.76
N GLY A 91 -12.04 6.42 -34.70
CA GLY A 91 -13.09 5.54 -35.21
C GLY A 91 -13.40 4.33 -34.33
N LYS A 92 -12.78 4.20 -33.14
CA LYS A 92 -13.01 3.08 -32.22
C LYS A 92 -14.02 3.45 -31.15
N TYR A 93 -14.73 2.44 -30.65
CA TYR A 93 -15.64 2.59 -29.51
C TYR A 93 -14.89 2.44 -28.20
N TYR A 94 -15.18 3.34 -27.26
CA TYR A 94 -14.60 3.35 -25.92
C TYR A 94 -15.67 3.34 -24.85
N ILE A 95 -15.36 2.76 -23.70
CA ILE A 95 -16.16 2.79 -22.47
C ILE A 95 -15.51 3.77 -21.49
N PRO A 96 -16.23 4.81 -21.02
CA PRO A 96 -15.68 5.83 -20.13
C PRO A 96 -15.46 5.29 -18.72
N GLY A 97 -14.64 5.94 -17.88
CA GLY A 97 -14.61 5.66 -16.44
C GLY A 97 -13.98 4.32 -16.04
N THR A 98 -13.06 3.83 -16.85
CA THR A 98 -12.15 2.73 -16.47
C THR A 98 -10.90 3.28 -15.77
N PHE A 99 -10.06 2.39 -15.24
CA PHE A 99 -8.85 2.76 -14.52
C PHE A 99 -7.63 2.04 -15.10
N SER A 100 -6.69 2.80 -15.64
CA SER A 100 -5.41 2.29 -16.12
C SER A 100 -4.39 2.32 -14.99
N THR A 101 -3.95 1.15 -14.53
CA THR A 101 -3.03 1.03 -13.40
C THR A 101 -1.59 1.26 -13.86
N ILE A 102 -0.89 2.16 -13.18
CA ILE A 102 0.55 2.41 -13.34
C ILE A 102 1.35 1.62 -12.30
N LEU A 103 0.91 1.70 -11.03
CA LEU A 103 1.53 0.99 -9.92
C LEU A 103 0.46 0.19 -9.20
N LYS A 104 0.57 -1.14 -9.23
CA LYS A 104 -0.41 -2.03 -8.61
C LYS A 104 -0.13 -2.19 -7.12
N LYS A 105 -1.18 -2.20 -6.30
CA LYS A 105 -1.11 -2.66 -4.91
C LYS A 105 -0.61 -4.10 -4.86
N VAL A 106 0.39 -4.36 -4.02
CA VAL A 106 0.81 -5.73 -3.70
C VAL A 106 -0.07 -6.22 -2.56
N SER A 107 -0.72 -7.37 -2.75
CA SER A 107 -1.70 -7.95 -1.81
C SER A 107 -1.07 -9.12 -1.07
#